data_AF-A0A965EGC8-F1
#
_entry.id   AF-A0A965EGC8-F1
#
_cell.length_a   1.000
_cell.length_b   1.000
_cell.length_c   1.000
_cell.angle_alpha   90.00
_cell.angle_beta   90.00
_cell.angle_gamma   90.00
#
_symmetry.space_group_name_H-M   'P 1'
#
loop_
_entity.id
_entity.type
_entity.pdbx_description
1 polymer ?
#
loop_
_entity_poly.entity_id
_entity_poly.type
_entity_poly.pdbx_seq_one_letter_code
_entity_poly.pdbx_strand_id
1 'polypeptide(L)'
;METQKVKTCFTITFTADQFERAKAYVEDMRKHPNRVYWRGKAGKSDHELIIEQIAHRTLSGFYNDNPLQAGRHIMRMESGVTA
;
A
#
# COMPACT_ATOMS: atom_id res chain seq x y z
N MET A 1 -22.66 -5.22 -13.48
CA MET A 1 -21.61 -6.25 -13.53
C MET A 1 -21.50 -6.82 -12.13
N GLU A 2 -21.69 -8.12 -11.93
CA GLU A 2 -21.50 -8.74 -10.61
C GLU A 2 -20.01 -8.83 -10.28
N THR A 3 -19.64 -8.48 -9.04
CA THR A 3 -18.25 -8.55 -8.56
C THR A 3 -18.11 -9.66 -7.53
N GLN A 4 -17.10 -10.50 -7.68
CA GLN A 4 -16.72 -11.51 -6.68
C GLN A 4 -15.51 -11.01 -5.87
N LYS A 5 -15.46 -11.36 -4.58
CA LYS A 5 -14.38 -10.95 -3.66
C LYS A 5 -13.68 -12.19 -3.10
N VAL A 6 -12.35 -12.17 -3.08
CA VAL A 6 -11.52 -13.21 -2.45
C VAL A 6 -10.64 -12.55 -1.39
N LYS A 7 -10.60 -13.11 -0.18
CA LYS A 7 -9.65 -12.72 0.87
C LYS A 7 -8.50 -13.71 0.86
N THR A 8 -7.28 -13.21 0.64
CA THR A 8 -6.06 -14.03 0.60
C THR A 8 -4.98 -13.44 1.48
N CYS A 9 -4.08 -14.27 1.98
CA CYS A 9 -2.89 -13.88 2.73
C CYS A 9 -1.67 -14.12 1.84
N PHE A 10 -0.79 -13.13 1.71
CA PHE A 10 0.47 -13.26 1.01
C PHE A 10 1.61 -12.75 1.90
N THR A 11 2.78 -13.36 1.75
CA THR A 11 4.01 -12.94 2.43
C THR A 11 4.84 -12.09 1.48
N ILE A 12 5.15 -10.85 1.87
CA ILE A 12 6.08 -9.99 1.15
C ILE A 12 7.40 -9.98 1.91
N THR A 13 8.46 -10.44 1.27
CA THR A 13 9.84 -10.25 1.75
C THR A 13 10.41 -8.99 1.13
N PHE A 14 11.02 -8.14 1.96
CA PHE A 14 11.64 -6.90 1.52
C PHE A 14 13.00 -6.69 2.20
N THR A 15 13.87 -5.91 1.56
CA THR A 15 15.19 -5.56 2.07
C THR A 15 15.15 -4.38 3.03
N ALA A 16 16.20 -4.19 3.83
CA ALA A 16 16.35 -3.02 4.69
C ALA A 16 16.28 -1.71 3.89
N ASP A 17 16.90 -1.65 2.71
CA ASP A 17 16.84 -0.49 1.82
C ASP A 17 15.42 -0.16 1.37
N GLN A 18 14.60 -1.17 1.10
CA GLN A 18 13.19 -0.97 0.74
C GLN A 18 12.40 -0.39 1.92
N PHE A 19 12.71 -0.81 3.14
CA PHE A 19 12.13 -0.25 4.36
C PHE A 19 12.51 1.22 4.54
N GLU A 20 13.80 1.56 4.45
CA GLU A 20 14.26 2.96 4.62
C GLU A 20 13.68 3.89 3.55
N ARG A 21 13.56 3.42 2.30
CA ARG A 21 12.89 4.20 1.24
C ARG A 21 11.41 4.43 1.52
N ALA A 22 10.71 3.43 2.06
CA ALA A 22 9.30 3.57 2.42
C ALA A 22 9.12 4.52 3.61
N LYS A 23 10.00 4.45 4.61
CA LYS A 23 10.06 5.40 5.72
C LYS A 23 10.26 6.84 5.25
N ALA A 24 11.26 7.09 4.41
CA ALA A 24 11.52 8.43 3.86
C ALA A 24 10.30 8.97 3.08
N TYR A 25 9.58 8.11 2.37
CA TYR A 25 8.34 8.49 1.68
C TYR A 25 7.23 8.89 2.66
N VAL A 26 7.00 8.12 3.72
CA VAL A 26 6.00 8.44 4.75
C VAL A 26 6.34 9.78 5.43
N GLU A 27 7.62 10.00 5.74
CA GLU A 27 8.12 11.26 6.31
C GLU A 27 7.91 12.45 5.35
N ASP A 28 8.11 12.26 4.05
CA ASP A 28 7.79 13.28 3.04
C ASP A 28 6.29 13.57 2.99
N MET A 29 5.44 12.53 2.99
CA MET A 29 3.98 12.73 2.97
C MET A 29 3.48 13.55 4.16
N ARG A 30 4.16 13.48 5.32
CA ARG A 30 3.79 14.27 6.51
C ARG A 30 3.92 15.76 6.29
N LYS A 31 4.87 16.17 5.44
CA LYS A 31 5.04 17.57 5.03
C LYS A 31 3.91 18.02 4.09
N HIS A 32 3.08 17.10 3.62
CA HIS A 32 2.01 17.33 2.66
C HIS A 32 0.67 16.72 3.10
N PRO A 33 0.05 17.23 4.18
CA PRO A 33 -1.16 16.65 4.79
C PRO A 33 -2.40 16.66 3.87
N ASN A 34 -2.44 17.53 2.87
CA ASN A 34 -3.57 17.66 1.95
C ASN A 34 -3.55 16.64 0.79
N ARG A 35 -2.55 15.75 0.73
CA ARG A 35 -2.45 14.75 -0.35
C ARG A 35 -3.48 13.64 -0.21
N VAL A 36 -3.95 13.13 -1.35
CA VAL A 36 -4.85 11.97 -1.46
C VAL A 36 -4.30 10.74 -0.73
N TYR A 37 -2.97 10.63 -0.60
CA TYR A 37 -2.30 9.61 0.21
C TYR A 37 -2.96 9.40 1.58
N TRP A 38 -3.42 10.46 2.25
CA TRP A 38 -3.95 10.38 3.62
C TRP A 38 -5.38 9.85 3.73
N ARG A 39 -6.09 9.65 2.61
CA ARG A 39 -7.46 9.09 2.64
C ARG A 39 -7.46 7.67 3.20
N GLY A 40 -8.18 7.44 4.29
CA GLY A 40 -8.25 6.14 4.95
C GLY A 40 -7.00 5.74 5.74
N LYS A 41 -6.09 6.69 6.02
CA LYS A 41 -4.87 6.47 6.82
C LYS A 41 -4.91 7.10 8.21
N ALA A 42 -6.05 7.66 8.62
CA ALA A 42 -6.23 8.24 9.95
C ALA A 42 -6.02 7.20 11.05
N GLY A 43 -5.28 7.55 12.10
CA GLY A 43 -5.05 6.69 13.27
C GLY A 43 -4.01 5.58 13.09
N LYS A 44 -3.41 5.43 11.90
CA LYS A 44 -2.36 4.43 11.66
C LYS A 44 -1.03 4.87 12.26
N SER A 45 -0.30 3.92 12.83
CA SER A 45 1.08 4.10 13.28
C SER A 45 2.05 4.27 12.11
N ASP A 46 3.22 4.86 12.38
CA ASP A 46 4.33 4.99 11.44
C ASP A 46 4.67 3.65 10.78
N HIS A 47 4.76 2.61 11.62
CA HIS A 47 5.08 1.28 11.15
C HIS A 47 4.03 0.76 10.17
N GLU A 48 2.74 0.91 10.47
CA GLU A 48 1.66 0.52 9.54
C GLU A 48 1.73 1.30 8.23
N LEU A 49 1.99 2.61 8.27
CA LEU A 49 2.12 3.44 7.07
C LEU A 49 3.30 3.00 6.20
N ILE A 50 4.42 2.61 6.82
CA ILE A 50 5.62 2.11 6.14
C ILE A 50 5.33 0.76 5.49
N ILE A 51 4.77 -0.19 6.24
CA ILE A 51 4.42 -1.52 5.71
C ILE A 51 3.40 -1.41 4.57
N GLU A 52 2.38 -0.57 4.72
CA GLU A 52 1.40 -0.32 3.65
C GLU A 52 2.07 0.27 2.40
N GLN A 53 3.05 1.18 2.56
CA GLN A 53 3.79 1.74 1.44
C GLN A 53 4.67 0.67 0.74
N ILE A 54 5.30 -0.22 1.50
CA ILE A 54 6.08 -1.35 0.94
C ILE A 54 5.15 -2.27 0.16
N ALA A 55 4.03 -2.69 0.77
CA ALA A 55 3.06 -3.56 0.13
C ALA A 55 2.51 -2.92 -1.15
N HIS A 56 2.11 -1.65 -1.09
CA HIS A 56 1.64 -0.91 -2.25
C HIS A 56 2.71 -0.88 -3.36
N ARG A 57 3.97 -0.53 -3.07
CA ARG A 57 5.01 -0.46 -4.10
C ARG A 57 5.36 -1.83 -4.69
N THR A 58 5.45 -2.87 -3.88
CA THR A 58 5.74 -4.23 -4.34
C THR A 58 4.62 -4.76 -5.23
N LEU A 59 3.37 -4.58 -4.80
CA LEU A 59 2.20 -5.01 -5.57
C LEU A 59 2.02 -4.15 -6.82
N SER A 60 2.11 -2.83 -6.73
CA SER A 60 2.07 -1.96 -7.91
C SER A 60 3.18 -2.28 -8.90
N GLY A 61 4.39 -2.61 -8.44
CA GLY A 61 5.49 -3.06 -9.29
C GLY A 61 5.16 -4.33 -10.06
N PHE A 62 4.48 -5.29 -9.42
CA PHE A 62 3.99 -6.52 -10.05
C PHE A 62 2.91 -6.25 -11.12
N TYR A 63 2.14 -5.16 -10.99
CA TYR A 63 1.05 -4.83 -11.93
C TYR A 63 1.41 -3.74 -12.97
N ASN A 64 2.59 -3.13 -12.88
CA ASN A 64 2.96 -1.96 -13.69
C ASN A 64 3.47 -2.26 -15.10
N ASP A 65 3.59 -3.52 -15.50
CA ASP A 65 3.67 -3.85 -16.94
C ASP A 65 2.35 -3.48 -17.66
N ASN A 66 1.24 -3.26 -16.94
CA ASN A 66 0.00 -2.70 -17.52
C ASN A 66 -0.86 -1.89 -16.50
N PRO A 67 -0.53 -0.60 -16.27
CA PRO A 67 -1.15 0.26 -15.25
C PRO A 67 -2.67 0.46 -15.41
N LEU A 68 -3.17 0.43 -16.65
CA LEU A 68 -4.60 0.61 -16.97
C LEU A 68 -5.45 -0.60 -16.57
N GLN A 69 -4.86 -1.79 -16.52
CA GLN A 69 -5.54 -3.00 -16.06
C GLN A 69 -5.50 -3.14 -14.53
N ALA A 70 -4.41 -2.74 -13.89
CA ALA A 70 -4.22 -2.87 -12.45
C ALA A 70 -5.36 -2.23 -11.63
N GLY A 71 -5.77 -1.00 -12.01
CA GLY A 71 -6.85 -0.27 -11.35
C GLY A 71 -8.26 -0.84 -11.56
N ARG A 72 -8.45 -1.78 -12.51
CA ARG A 72 -9.73 -2.47 -12.74
C ARG A 72 -9.88 -3.74 -11.90
N HIS A 73 -8.77 -4.37 -11.54
CA HIS A 73 -8.76 -5.67 -10.85
C HIS A 73 -8.65 -5.55 -9.34
N ILE A 74 -8.03 -4.48 -8.82
CA ILE A 74 -7.90 -4.23 -7.38
C ILE A 74 -8.61 -2.93 -7.03
N MET A 75 -9.86 -3.07 -6.59
CA MET A 75 -10.67 -1.90 -6.18
C MET A 75 -10.29 -1.38 -4.79
N ARG A 76 -9.71 -2.22 -3.92
CA ARG A 76 -9.29 -1.86 -2.55
C ARG A 76 -8.33 -2.91 -1.99
N MET A 77 -7.29 -2.46 -1.29
CA MET A 77 -6.44 -3.30 -0.45
C MET A 77 -6.70 -2.95 1.01
N GLU A 78 -6.85 -3.97 1.85
CA GLU A 78 -6.99 -3.82 3.30
C GLU A 78 -5.79 -4.47 3.99
N SER A 79 -5.14 -3.75 4.89
CA SER A 79 -4.08 -4.30 5.73
C SER A 79 -4.73 -5.20 6.79
N GLY A 80 -4.33 -6.48 6.83
CA GLY A 80 -4.84 -7.46 7.79
C GLY A 80 -4.27 -7.35 9.20
N VAL A 81 -3.64 -6.23 9.56
CA VAL A 81 -3.07 -6.01 10.91
C VAL A 81 -4.18 -5.61 11.88
N THR A 82 -5.14 -6.51 12.05
CA THR A 82 -6.06 -6.54 13.19
C THR A 82 -6.33 -8.00 13.49
N ALA A 83 -5.63 -8.52 14.50
CA ALA A 83 -6.05 -9.63 15.35
C ALA A 83 -5.96 -9.12 16.79
#